data_AF-A0A345PK22-F1
#
_entry.id   AF-A0A345PK22-F1
#
_cell.length_a   1.000
_cell.length_b   1.000
_cell.length_c   1.000
_cell.angle_alpha   90.00
_cell.angle_beta   90.00
_cell.angle_gamma   90.00
#
_symmetry.space_group_name_H-M   'P 1'
#
loop_
_entity.id
_entity.type
_entity.pdbx_description
1 polymer ?
#
loop_
_entity_poly.entity_id
_entity_poly.type
_entity_poly.pdbx_seq_one_letter_code
_entity_poly.pdbx_strand_id
1 'polypeptide(L)'
;MVRCKNLMILFIALLMILFIAACSNNEKVTDSDNDKQGKTEEQNNGNVQAEENVEDNKADETNDVAETSDSNEEISFEVNNAPEDQGDLEVRLEGEFEIVNKVVSVKGTTNLLSESELILSINTEDGVLIGGTERAKVNANGEFELESSLPDDLEGLVHLELKFEPTNQNEEIKNHYLEKLSGSFVRNYTESDETYQKASFQHSVTIDDGQQTFVITEPNWKTPADYGEPIVWIETKLEKQGDYVVVKINSNIVEDTFIRARADIPNYITSGFQGSSYTNPDGSTIIYVDDPKDSRIKNLTDYEIVITMDPSDNNNGPHVTEAYGENGQNLAGEFANVEGETKVIEQRITVTGGE
;
A
#
# COMPACT_ATOMS: atom_id res chain seq x y z
N MET A 1 -32.56 -36.53 -27.67
CA MET A 1 -31.70 -35.41 -27.22
C MET A 1 -31.30 -34.41 -28.33
N VAL A 2 -31.76 -34.56 -29.57
CA VAL A 2 -31.37 -33.65 -30.70
C VAL A 2 -32.36 -32.49 -30.89
N ARG A 3 -33.58 -32.55 -30.32
CA ARG A 3 -34.60 -31.50 -30.47
C ARG A 3 -34.47 -30.30 -29.52
N CYS A 4 -33.71 -30.40 -28.42
CA CYS A 4 -33.49 -29.27 -27.51
C CYS A 4 -32.34 -28.34 -27.93
N LYS A 5 -31.37 -28.81 -28.73
CA LYS A 5 -30.22 -27.98 -29.16
C LYS A 5 -30.61 -26.91 -30.18
N ASN A 6 -31.56 -27.21 -31.07
CA ASN A 6 -31.96 -26.26 -32.12
C ASN A 6 -32.86 -25.13 -31.60
N LEU A 7 -33.53 -25.30 -30.46
CA LEU A 7 -34.36 -24.26 -29.85
C LEU A 7 -33.51 -23.23 -29.09
N MET A 8 -32.39 -23.66 -28.50
CA MET A 8 -31.50 -22.80 -27.73
C MET A 8 -30.67 -21.87 -28.63
N ILE A 9 -30.25 -22.35 -29.81
CA ILE A 9 -29.50 -21.54 -30.79
C ILE A 9 -30.39 -20.44 -31.39
N LEU A 10 -31.69 -20.71 -31.59
CA LEU A 10 -32.62 -19.70 -32.10
C LEU A 10 -32.89 -18.57 -31.08
N PHE A 11 -32.85 -18.89 -29.78
CA PHE A 11 -33.08 -17.92 -28.71
C PHE A 11 -31.87 -16.98 -28.51
N ILE A 12 -30.65 -17.50 -28.66
CA ILE A 12 -29.40 -16.72 -28.55
C ILE A 12 -29.25 -15.76 -29.75
N ALA A 13 -29.63 -16.20 -30.96
CA ALA A 13 -29.60 -15.33 -32.14
C ALA A 13 -30.62 -14.18 -32.07
N LEU A 14 -31.78 -14.41 -31.42
CA LEU A 14 -32.80 -13.37 -31.23
C LEU A 14 -32.36 -12.31 -30.20
N LEU A 15 -31.61 -12.70 -29.17
CA LEU A 15 -31.08 -11.79 -28.14
C LEU A 15 -29.99 -10.86 -28.65
N MET A 16 -29.15 -11.29 -29.60
CA MET A 16 -28.11 -10.42 -30.19
C MET A 16 -28.67 -9.31 -31.09
N ILE A 17 -29.84 -9.52 -31.71
CA ILE A 17 -30.46 -8.51 -32.59
C ILE A 17 -31.06 -7.35 -31.77
N LEU A 18 -31.40 -7.56 -30.49
CA LEU A 18 -31.96 -6.54 -29.62
C LEU A 18 -30.94 -5.51 -29.09
N PHE A 19 -29.63 -5.79 -29.15
CA PHE A 19 -28.60 -4.86 -28.67
C PHE A 19 -28.11 -3.85 -29.72
N ILE A 20 -28.48 -3.98 -31.00
CA ILE A 20 -27.99 -3.09 -32.08
C ILE A 20 -28.91 -1.87 -32.31
N ALA A 21 -30.07 -1.79 -31.65
CA ALA A 21 -31.03 -0.70 -31.83
C ALA A 21 -30.92 0.46 -30.81
N ALA A 22 -29.91 0.46 -29.93
CA ALA A 22 -29.79 1.45 -28.85
C ALA A 22 -28.47 2.24 -28.90
N CYS A 23 -28.04 2.69 -30.08
CA CYS A 23 -27.02 3.74 -30.24
C CYS A 23 -27.11 4.36 -31.65
N SER A 24 -28.10 5.22 -31.89
CA SER A 24 -27.99 6.22 -32.96
C SER A 24 -28.87 7.43 -32.65
N ASN A 25 -28.24 8.51 -32.18
CA ASN A 25 -28.52 9.89 -32.60
C ASN A 25 -27.76 10.87 -31.68
N ASN A 26 -26.69 11.47 -32.16
CA ASN A 26 -26.77 12.89 -32.54
C ASN A 26 -25.48 13.35 -33.23
N GLU A 27 -25.65 13.96 -34.40
CA GLU A 27 -24.62 14.62 -35.17
C GLU A 27 -24.77 16.15 -35.01
N LYS A 28 -23.64 16.82 -34.70
CA LYS A 28 -23.16 18.18 -35.06
C LYS A 28 -24.13 19.38 -35.07
N VAL A 29 -23.67 20.52 -34.53
CA VAL A 29 -23.35 21.76 -35.29
C VAL A 29 -22.44 22.68 -34.45
N THR A 30 -21.62 23.40 -35.20
CA THR A 30 -20.43 24.25 -35.01
C THR A 30 -20.63 25.66 -34.44
N ASP A 31 -19.47 26.26 -34.11
CA ASP A 31 -19.06 27.68 -34.10
C ASP A 31 -19.54 28.61 -32.96
N SER A 32 -18.61 29.12 -32.15
CA SER A 32 -17.94 30.42 -32.42
C SER A 32 -16.98 30.84 -31.30
N ASP A 33 -15.84 31.38 -31.73
CA ASP A 33 -14.92 32.35 -31.10
C ASP A 33 -15.16 32.82 -29.66
N ASN A 34 -14.08 32.79 -28.86
CA ASN A 34 -14.00 33.59 -27.63
C ASN A 34 -12.65 34.32 -27.57
N ASP A 35 -12.69 35.62 -27.87
CA ASP A 35 -11.61 36.58 -27.63
C ASP A 35 -12.11 37.61 -26.59
N LYS A 36 -11.33 37.76 -25.52
CA LYS A 36 -11.15 38.95 -24.66
C LYS A 36 -12.28 39.55 -23.81
N GLN A 37 -11.98 39.53 -22.50
CA GLN A 37 -11.69 40.72 -21.66
C GLN A 37 -12.85 41.66 -21.25
N GLY A 38 -13.02 41.87 -19.94
CA GLY A 38 -13.49 43.17 -19.41
C GLY A 38 -14.48 43.15 -18.24
N LYS A 39 -13.94 43.09 -17.02
CA LYS A 39 -14.07 44.10 -15.94
C LYS A 39 -15.39 44.89 -15.75
N THR A 40 -15.85 44.90 -14.49
CA THR A 40 -16.22 46.06 -13.62
C THR A 40 -17.67 46.07 -13.09
N GLU A 41 -17.75 46.06 -11.75
CA GLU A 41 -18.60 46.80 -10.78
C GLU A 41 -20.02 47.25 -11.22
N GLU A 42 -21.04 47.30 -10.37
CA GLU A 42 -21.11 47.91 -9.05
C GLU A 42 -22.53 47.71 -8.46
N GLN A 43 -22.65 47.67 -7.13
CA GLN A 43 -23.76 48.24 -6.33
C GLN A 43 -25.19 47.65 -6.48
N ASN A 44 -26.11 47.65 -5.50
CA ASN A 44 -26.17 48.16 -4.13
C ASN A 44 -27.41 47.53 -3.44
N ASN A 45 -27.54 47.82 -2.15
CA ASN A 45 -28.73 47.81 -1.28
C ASN A 45 -28.90 46.62 -0.32
N GLY A 46 -28.51 46.85 0.93
CA GLY A 46 -29.38 47.71 1.75
C GLY A 46 -30.08 47.04 2.94
N ASN A 47 -29.43 47.24 4.10
CA ASN A 47 -29.97 47.92 5.29
C ASN A 47 -30.75 47.14 6.38
N VAL A 48 -30.12 47.12 7.57
CA VAL A 48 -30.55 47.81 8.84
C VAL A 48 -31.62 47.11 9.70
N GLN A 49 -31.57 47.02 11.04
CA GLN A 49 -30.91 47.73 12.18
C GLN A 49 -30.92 46.74 13.39
N ALA A 50 -29.92 46.65 14.30
CA ALA A 50 -29.68 47.48 15.51
C ALA A 50 -30.92 47.60 16.44
N GLU A 51 -30.90 47.51 17.78
CA GLU A 51 -29.89 47.88 18.79
C GLU A 51 -30.37 47.44 20.20
N GLU A 52 -29.42 47.09 21.10
CA GLU A 52 -29.25 47.58 22.50
C GLU A 52 -30.35 47.51 23.60
N ASN A 53 -30.04 46.93 24.78
CA ASN A 53 -29.64 47.65 26.04
C ASN A 53 -29.82 46.86 27.38
N VAL A 54 -28.71 46.72 28.12
CA VAL A 54 -28.40 47.19 29.52
C VAL A 54 -28.90 46.49 30.81
N GLU A 55 -27.87 46.08 31.60
CA GLU A 55 -27.53 46.20 33.06
C GLU A 55 -28.43 45.73 34.24
N ASP A 56 -27.85 44.80 35.02
CA ASP A 56 -27.26 44.96 36.39
C ASP A 56 -28.15 45.30 37.61
N ASN A 57 -28.19 44.41 38.63
CA ASN A 57 -27.74 44.70 40.01
C ASN A 57 -27.91 43.57 41.06
N LYS A 58 -27.11 43.74 42.13
CA LYS A 58 -26.63 42.88 43.24
C LYS A 58 -27.59 42.47 44.38
N ALA A 59 -27.21 41.33 44.99
CA ALA A 59 -27.03 40.94 46.42
C ALA A 59 -28.18 41.07 47.46
N ASP A 60 -28.43 39.99 48.22
CA ASP A 60 -28.02 39.89 49.66
C ASP A 60 -28.13 38.45 50.22
N GLU A 61 -27.35 38.18 51.27
CA GLU A 61 -27.04 36.92 51.94
C GLU A 61 -28.18 36.29 52.77
N THR A 62 -28.11 34.97 53.00
CA THR A 62 -28.31 34.41 54.36
C THR A 62 -27.72 33.01 54.50
N ASN A 63 -26.92 32.85 55.56
CA ASN A 63 -26.25 31.64 56.04
C ASN A 63 -27.19 30.44 56.25
N ASP A 64 -26.72 29.23 55.87
CA ASP A 64 -26.92 28.08 56.74
C ASP A 64 -25.73 27.10 56.61
N VAL A 65 -25.20 26.73 57.77
CA VAL A 65 -23.98 25.94 57.99
C VAL A 65 -24.35 24.46 57.93
N ALA A 66 -23.74 23.71 57.02
CA ALA A 66 -23.73 22.26 57.05
C ALA A 66 -22.29 21.75 56.95
N GLU A 67 -21.76 21.32 58.08
CA GLU A 67 -20.55 20.50 58.19
C GLU A 67 -20.66 19.31 57.23
N THR A 68 -19.80 19.28 56.21
CA THR A 68 -19.59 18.07 55.41
C THR A 68 -18.11 17.76 55.43
N SER A 69 -17.81 16.76 56.26
CA SER A 69 -16.57 15.99 56.37
C SER A 69 -15.70 16.03 55.12
N ASP A 70 -14.52 16.65 55.25
CA ASP A 70 -13.34 16.42 54.41
C ASP A 70 -12.97 14.93 54.44
N SER A 71 -13.57 14.14 53.56
CA SER A 71 -12.93 12.93 53.05
C SER A 71 -12.16 13.34 51.81
N ASN A 72 -10.93 13.77 52.03
CA ASN A 72 -9.93 13.88 50.97
C ASN A 72 -9.62 12.45 50.51
N GLU A 73 -10.49 11.88 49.67
CA GLU A 73 -10.16 10.72 48.87
C GLU A 73 -8.99 11.16 47.98
N GLU A 74 -7.79 10.68 48.32
CA GLU A 74 -6.69 10.63 47.36
C GLU A 74 -7.20 9.83 46.16
N ILE A 75 -7.70 10.56 45.16
CA ILE A 75 -7.86 10.06 43.81
C ILE A 75 -6.42 9.82 43.34
N SER A 76 -5.93 8.59 43.52
CA SER A 76 -4.76 8.14 42.81
C SER A 76 -5.16 8.08 41.35
N PHE A 77 -4.84 9.13 40.60
CA PHE A 77 -4.79 9.01 39.15
C PHE A 77 -3.78 7.89 38.87
N GLU A 78 -4.25 6.79 38.28
CA GLU A 78 -3.35 5.84 37.66
C GLU A 78 -2.42 6.66 36.78
N VAL A 79 -1.14 6.70 37.14
CA VAL A 79 -0.12 7.31 36.32
C VAL A 79 -0.20 6.54 35.01
N ASN A 80 -0.75 7.20 34.00
CA ASN A 80 -0.89 6.64 32.68
C ASN A 80 0.55 6.32 32.24
N ASN A 81 0.93 5.04 32.21
CA ASN A 81 2.28 4.59 31.85
C ASN A 81 2.50 4.70 30.34
N ALA A 82 2.04 5.80 29.76
CA ALA A 82 2.26 6.16 28.38
C ALA A 82 3.78 6.30 28.13
N PRO A 83 4.28 5.85 26.97
CA PRO A 83 5.62 6.17 26.54
C PRO A 83 5.86 7.69 26.55
N GLU A 84 7.06 8.14 26.90
CA GLU A 84 7.39 9.57 26.91
C GLU A 84 7.27 10.22 25.53
N ASP A 85 7.45 9.42 24.47
CA ASP A 85 7.34 9.77 23.06
C ASP A 85 5.94 9.52 22.47
N GLN A 86 4.92 9.22 23.29
CA GLN A 86 3.59 8.89 22.77
C GLN A 86 2.97 10.07 22.02
N GLY A 87 2.57 9.82 20.77
CA GLY A 87 2.07 10.84 19.87
C GLY A 87 3.16 11.45 18.99
N ASP A 88 4.44 11.12 19.15
CA ASP A 88 5.48 11.67 18.28
C ASP A 88 5.29 11.22 16.83
N LEU A 89 5.67 12.11 15.92
CA LEU A 89 5.54 11.89 14.47
C LEU A 89 6.60 10.93 13.94
N GLU A 90 7.72 10.79 14.63
CA GLU A 90 8.77 9.80 14.32
C GLU A 90 8.32 8.45 14.86
N VAL A 91 7.75 7.61 13.99
CA VAL A 91 7.12 6.36 14.42
C VAL A 91 8.16 5.34 14.85
N ARG A 92 7.99 4.78 16.04
CA ARG A 92 8.74 3.66 16.59
C ARG A 92 7.85 2.41 16.63
N LEU A 93 8.35 1.31 16.07
CA LEU A 93 7.75 -0.02 16.16
C LEU A 93 8.80 -0.99 16.68
N GLU A 94 8.53 -1.60 17.83
CA GLU A 94 9.40 -2.59 18.45
C GLU A 94 8.56 -3.79 18.85
N GLY A 95 9.09 -5.01 18.69
CA GLY A 95 8.34 -6.21 19.02
C GLY A 95 8.96 -7.47 18.46
N GLU A 96 8.26 -8.57 18.68
CA GLU A 96 8.65 -9.90 18.23
C GLU A 96 7.45 -10.57 17.56
N PHE A 97 7.73 -11.21 16.43
CA PHE A 97 6.84 -12.14 15.76
C PHE A 97 7.18 -13.56 16.19
N GLU A 98 6.13 -14.35 16.41
CA GLU A 98 6.22 -15.78 16.66
C GLU A 98 5.21 -16.50 15.77
N ILE A 99 5.67 -17.54 15.08
CA ILE A 99 4.87 -18.43 14.24
C ILE A 99 4.93 -19.83 14.84
N VAL A 100 3.79 -20.30 15.35
CA VAL A 100 3.66 -21.61 15.99
C VAL A 100 2.35 -22.24 15.55
N ASN A 101 2.39 -23.48 15.07
CA ASN A 101 1.19 -24.24 14.67
C ASN A 101 0.26 -23.45 13.73
N LYS A 102 0.82 -22.82 12.69
CA LYS A 102 0.07 -21.98 11.72
C LYS A 102 -0.59 -20.73 12.34
N VAL A 103 -0.20 -20.33 13.54
CA VAL A 103 -0.64 -19.07 14.15
C VAL A 103 0.52 -18.08 14.09
N VAL A 104 0.30 -16.92 13.47
CA VAL A 104 1.23 -15.79 13.46
C VAL A 104 0.80 -14.82 14.56
N SER A 105 1.67 -14.60 15.53
CA SER A 105 1.46 -13.63 16.59
C SER A 105 2.54 -12.56 16.55
N VAL A 106 2.18 -11.33 16.89
CA VAL A 106 3.14 -10.23 17.09
C VAL A 106 2.79 -9.49 18.36
N LYS A 107 3.79 -9.26 19.21
CA LYS A 107 3.67 -8.50 20.44
C LYS A 107 4.74 -7.44 20.49
N GLY A 108 4.38 -6.24 20.93
CA GLY A 108 5.31 -5.13 20.86
C GLY A 108 4.85 -3.86 21.56
N THR A 109 5.66 -2.83 21.37
CA THR A 109 5.40 -1.47 21.84
C THR A 109 5.61 -0.47 20.71
N THR A 110 4.85 0.62 20.75
CA THR A 110 4.95 1.73 19.82
C THR A 110 4.72 3.06 20.54
N ASN A 111 5.12 4.15 19.90
CA ASN A 111 4.82 5.50 20.34
C ASN A 111 3.55 6.08 19.70
N LEU A 112 2.80 5.29 18.93
CA LEU A 112 1.51 5.74 18.40
C LEU A 112 0.52 6.10 19.52
N LEU A 113 -0.38 7.06 19.25
CA LEU A 113 -1.48 7.41 20.16
C LEU A 113 -2.28 6.16 20.53
N SER A 114 -2.76 6.09 21.78
CA SER A 114 -3.71 5.05 22.18
C SER A 114 -4.91 5.00 21.25
N GLU A 115 -5.50 3.82 21.09
CA GLU A 115 -6.59 3.54 20.14
C GLU A 115 -6.18 3.59 18.66
N SER A 116 -4.90 3.84 18.33
CA SER A 116 -4.39 3.66 16.96
C SER A 116 -4.53 2.20 16.56
N GLU A 117 -5.12 1.95 15.40
CA GLU A 117 -5.32 0.61 14.88
C GLU A 117 -4.11 0.18 14.04
N LEU A 118 -3.42 -0.85 14.51
CA LEU A 118 -2.40 -1.57 13.76
C LEU A 118 -3.07 -2.70 12.96
N ILE A 119 -2.54 -2.95 11.77
CA ILE A 119 -3.02 -3.98 10.86
C ILE A 119 -1.88 -4.96 10.59
N LEU A 120 -2.11 -6.24 10.87
CA LEU A 120 -1.25 -7.33 10.42
C LEU A 120 -1.83 -7.90 9.14
N SER A 121 -1.12 -7.75 8.02
CA SER A 121 -1.48 -8.34 6.73
C SER A 121 -0.54 -9.51 6.42
N ILE A 122 -1.10 -10.61 5.93
CA ILE A 122 -0.40 -11.84 5.56
C ILE A 122 -0.84 -12.18 4.15
N ASN A 123 0.09 -12.12 3.22
CA ASN A 123 -0.13 -12.44 1.82
C ASN A 123 0.70 -13.66 1.44
N THR A 124 0.14 -14.55 0.64
CA THR A 124 0.86 -15.66 0.03
C THR A 124 1.44 -15.22 -1.31
N GLU A 125 2.64 -15.67 -1.66
CA GLU A 125 3.10 -15.55 -3.05
C GLU A 125 2.18 -16.37 -3.98
N ASP A 126 1.77 -17.56 -3.50
CA ASP A 126 0.95 -18.51 -4.24
C ASP A 126 -0.56 -18.27 -3.99
N GLY A 127 -1.14 -17.33 -4.73
CA GLY A 127 -2.60 -17.17 -4.80
C GLY A 127 -3.21 -16.27 -3.72
N VAL A 128 -4.45 -16.57 -3.32
CA VAL A 128 -5.24 -15.69 -2.45
C VAL A 128 -5.47 -16.34 -1.09
N LEU A 129 -4.99 -15.69 -0.03
CA LEU A 129 -5.28 -16.06 1.34
C LEU A 129 -6.56 -15.36 1.82
N ILE A 130 -7.57 -16.13 2.22
CA ILE A 130 -8.78 -15.59 2.86
C ILE A 130 -8.52 -15.43 4.35
N GLY A 131 -8.70 -14.22 4.88
CA GLY A 131 -8.57 -13.94 6.31
C GLY A 131 -7.15 -13.63 6.79
N GLY A 132 -6.20 -13.41 5.89
CA GLY A 132 -4.84 -12.96 6.22
C GLY A 132 -4.75 -11.49 6.66
N THR A 133 -5.75 -10.95 7.33
CA THR A 133 -5.72 -9.57 7.83
C THR A 133 -6.35 -9.50 9.21
N GLU A 134 -5.56 -9.08 10.19
CA GLU A 134 -5.98 -8.88 11.57
C GLU A 134 -5.74 -7.43 12.01
N ARG A 135 -6.53 -6.95 12.97
CA ARG A 135 -6.41 -5.57 13.48
C ARG A 135 -6.44 -5.53 15.00
N ALA A 136 -5.59 -4.71 15.60
CA ALA A 136 -5.65 -4.44 17.04
C ALA A 136 -5.34 -2.98 17.33
N LYS A 137 -5.85 -2.51 18.47
CA LYS A 137 -5.60 -1.16 18.96
C LYS A 137 -4.37 -1.11 19.85
N VAL A 138 -3.65 0.01 19.78
CA VAL A 138 -2.57 0.36 20.69
C VAL A 138 -3.16 0.75 22.06
N ASN A 139 -2.66 0.13 23.12
CA ASN A 139 -3.07 0.42 24.49
C ASN A 139 -2.54 1.79 24.97
N ALA A 140 -3.05 2.27 26.10
CA ALA A 140 -2.62 3.54 26.70
C ALA A 140 -1.11 3.59 27.01
N ASN A 141 -0.50 2.44 27.32
CA ASN A 141 0.93 2.28 27.56
C ASN A 141 1.76 2.02 26.28
N GLY A 142 1.16 2.12 25.10
CA GLY A 142 1.84 1.89 23.82
C GLY A 142 2.01 0.42 23.43
N GLU A 143 1.54 -0.53 24.26
CA GLU A 143 1.60 -1.96 23.95
C GLU A 143 0.56 -2.36 22.90
N PHE A 144 0.90 -3.36 22.09
CA PHE A 144 -0.01 -4.00 21.14
C PHE A 144 0.24 -5.50 21.04
N GLU A 145 -0.81 -6.24 20.68
CA GLU A 145 -0.76 -7.68 20.40
C GLU A 145 -1.74 -8.00 19.26
N LEU A 146 -1.26 -8.70 18.23
CA LEU A 146 -2.08 -9.22 17.13
C LEU A 146 -1.81 -10.72 16.97
N GLU A 147 -2.85 -11.48 16.63
CA GLU A 147 -2.75 -12.91 16.36
C GLU A 147 -3.63 -13.27 15.14
N SER A 148 -3.06 -13.94 14.16
CA SER A 148 -3.78 -14.40 12.97
C SER A 148 -3.53 -15.89 12.73
N SER A 149 -4.60 -16.66 12.56
CA SER A 149 -4.53 -18.08 12.23
C SER A 149 -4.48 -18.27 10.71
N LEU A 150 -3.52 -19.07 10.26
CA LEU A 150 -3.39 -19.51 8.88
C LEU A 150 -4.12 -20.84 8.67
N PRO A 151 -4.56 -21.15 7.43
CA PRO A 151 -5.11 -22.47 7.09
C PRO A 151 -4.13 -23.61 7.44
N ASP A 152 -4.67 -24.73 7.92
CA ASP A 152 -3.87 -25.90 8.34
C ASP A 152 -3.01 -26.47 7.20
N ASP A 153 -3.49 -26.38 5.96
CA ASP A 153 -2.83 -26.87 4.75
C ASP A 153 -1.94 -25.83 4.05
N LEU A 154 -1.79 -24.64 4.64
CA LEU A 154 -0.92 -23.60 4.08
C LEU A 154 0.56 -23.96 4.31
N GLU A 155 1.30 -24.05 3.22
CA GLU A 155 2.75 -24.20 3.17
C GLU A 155 3.33 -23.20 2.15
N GLY A 156 4.61 -22.88 2.28
CA GLY A 156 5.32 -22.05 1.30
C GLY A 156 5.57 -20.62 1.78
N LEU A 157 5.94 -19.74 0.84
CA LEU A 157 6.35 -18.38 1.16
C LEU A 157 5.15 -17.48 1.48
N VAL A 158 5.24 -16.76 2.60
CA VAL A 158 4.29 -15.70 2.95
C VAL A 158 5.02 -14.39 3.25
N HIS A 159 4.33 -13.29 2.96
CA HIS A 159 4.75 -11.93 3.23
C HIS A 159 3.89 -11.37 4.36
N LEU A 160 4.55 -11.00 5.45
CA LEU A 160 3.98 -10.40 6.63
C LEU A 160 4.22 -8.89 6.58
N GLU A 161 3.18 -8.12 6.83
CA GLU A 161 3.25 -6.66 6.94
C GLU A 161 2.49 -6.21 8.20
N LEU A 162 3.20 -5.65 9.18
CA LEU A 162 2.59 -4.91 10.28
C LEU A 162 2.60 -3.43 9.90
N LYS A 163 1.43 -2.81 9.85
CA LYS A 163 1.30 -1.42 9.39
C LYS A 163 0.31 -0.59 10.18
N PHE A 164 0.55 0.73 10.13
CA PHE A 164 -0.33 1.79 10.59
C PHE A 164 -0.61 2.74 9.42
N GLU A 165 -1.89 2.93 9.12
CA GLU A 165 -2.37 3.78 8.02
C GLU A 165 -3.25 4.90 8.61
N PRO A 166 -2.79 6.17 8.65
CA PRO A 166 -3.55 7.28 9.24
C PRO A 166 -4.93 7.52 8.60
N THR A 167 -5.05 7.23 7.30
CA THR A 167 -6.29 7.40 6.51
C THR A 167 -7.44 6.54 7.02
N ASN A 168 -7.12 5.38 7.61
CA ASN A 168 -8.03 4.36 8.11
C ASN A 168 -8.30 4.45 9.61
N GLN A 169 -7.93 5.58 10.25
CA GLN A 169 -8.08 5.79 11.69
C GLN A 169 -9.32 6.62 12.03
N ASN A 170 -9.63 6.69 13.33
CA ASN A 170 -10.59 7.68 13.83
C ASN A 170 -10.08 9.12 13.60
N GLU A 171 -11.00 10.09 13.64
CA GLU A 171 -10.71 11.49 13.31
C GLU A 171 -9.58 12.12 14.12
N GLU A 172 -9.45 11.80 15.42
CA GLU A 172 -8.39 12.37 16.25
C GLU A 172 -7.00 11.92 15.77
N ILE A 173 -6.85 10.61 15.60
CA ILE A 173 -5.59 9.98 15.17
C ILE A 173 -5.26 10.37 13.73
N LYS A 174 -6.27 10.37 12.86
CA LYS A 174 -6.13 10.82 11.48
C LYS A 174 -5.64 12.26 11.41
N ASN A 175 -6.28 13.20 12.11
CA ASN A 175 -5.87 14.62 12.11
C ASN A 175 -4.46 14.83 12.67
N HIS A 176 -4.06 13.97 13.61
CA HIS A 176 -2.74 14.02 14.22
C HIS A 176 -1.63 13.55 13.26
N TYR A 177 -1.83 12.42 12.57
CA TYR A 177 -0.78 11.74 11.79
C TYR A 177 -0.85 11.90 10.26
N LEU A 178 -2.00 12.22 9.68
CA LEU A 178 -2.17 12.31 8.24
C LEU A 178 -1.16 13.31 7.65
N GLU A 179 -0.37 12.85 6.66
CA GLU A 179 0.71 13.59 5.97
C GLU A 179 1.85 14.10 6.87
N LYS A 180 1.91 13.63 8.12
CA LYS A 180 2.88 14.10 9.13
C LYS A 180 3.80 13.00 9.63
N LEU A 181 3.67 11.77 9.14
CA LEU A 181 4.50 10.66 9.57
C LEU A 181 5.97 10.90 9.20
N SER A 182 6.86 10.53 10.10
CA SER A 182 8.31 10.54 9.91
C SER A 182 8.97 9.30 10.55
N GLY A 183 10.26 9.10 10.27
CA GLY A 183 11.04 7.99 10.82
C GLY A 183 11.24 6.84 9.83
N SER A 184 12.06 5.87 10.23
CA SER A 184 12.58 4.81 9.37
C SER A 184 11.52 3.80 8.90
N PHE A 185 10.39 3.70 9.60
CA PHE A 185 9.27 2.83 9.22
C PHE A 185 8.32 3.47 8.20
N VAL A 186 8.47 4.76 7.90
CA VAL A 186 7.55 5.45 7.00
C VAL A 186 7.74 4.97 5.56
N ARG A 187 6.60 4.76 4.91
CA ARG A 187 6.46 4.29 3.55
C ARG A 187 5.42 5.12 2.82
N ASN A 188 5.66 5.40 1.56
CA ASN A 188 4.62 5.85 0.67
C ASN A 188 3.76 4.66 0.21
N TYR A 189 2.48 4.90 -0.02
CA TYR A 189 1.61 3.96 -0.70
C TYR A 189 0.54 4.70 -1.49
N THR A 190 0.05 4.08 -2.55
CA THR A 190 -0.96 4.66 -3.42
C THR A 190 -2.32 4.03 -3.18
N GLU A 191 -3.34 4.87 -3.01
CA GLU A 191 -4.74 4.45 -2.94
C GLU A 191 -5.64 5.47 -3.65
N SER A 192 -6.49 5.01 -4.58
CA SER A 192 -7.43 5.85 -5.32
C SER A 192 -6.82 7.09 -6.00
N ASP A 193 -5.70 6.91 -6.70
CA ASP A 193 -4.92 7.96 -7.39
C ASP A 193 -4.31 9.03 -6.45
N GLU A 194 -4.28 8.80 -5.15
CA GLU A 194 -3.59 9.65 -4.17
C GLU A 194 -2.43 8.88 -3.52
N THR A 195 -1.34 9.60 -3.21
CA THR A 195 -0.21 9.06 -2.47
C THR A 195 -0.34 9.45 -1.00
N TYR A 196 -0.31 8.44 -0.14
CA TYR A 196 -0.40 8.56 1.31
C TYR A 196 0.84 7.99 1.98
N GLN A 197 0.97 8.25 3.27
CA GLN A 197 2.02 7.68 4.11
C GLN A 197 1.45 6.64 5.07
N LYS A 198 2.19 5.56 5.26
CA LYS A 198 1.97 4.55 6.30
C LYS A 198 3.26 4.34 7.09
N ALA A 199 3.17 3.87 8.33
CA ALA A 199 4.31 3.25 9.00
C ALA A 199 4.21 1.74 8.85
N SER A 200 5.29 1.07 8.46
CA SER A 200 5.23 -0.35 8.10
C SER A 200 6.52 -1.10 8.40
N PHE A 201 6.37 -2.34 8.86
CA PHE A 201 7.41 -3.36 8.92
C PHE A 201 6.99 -4.55 8.05
N GLN A 202 7.89 -4.99 7.16
CA GLN A 202 7.65 -6.08 6.22
C GLN A 202 8.69 -7.18 6.41
N HIS A 203 8.23 -8.44 6.41
CA HIS A 203 9.11 -9.61 6.52
C HIS A 203 8.54 -10.78 5.71
N SER A 204 9.40 -11.56 5.06
CA SER A 204 8.98 -12.76 4.32
C SER A 204 9.50 -14.01 5.02
N VAL A 205 8.65 -15.01 5.18
CA VAL A 205 8.97 -16.27 5.87
C VAL A 205 8.39 -17.44 5.11
N THR A 206 9.04 -18.60 5.19
CA THR A 206 8.50 -19.84 4.63
C THR A 206 7.70 -20.54 5.72
N ILE A 207 6.39 -20.68 5.54
CA ILE A 207 5.51 -21.42 6.43
C ILE A 207 5.74 -22.92 6.25
N ASP A 208 6.19 -23.54 7.32
CA ASP A 208 6.35 -24.99 7.46
C ASP A 208 5.70 -25.44 8.79
N ASP A 209 5.99 -26.66 9.25
CA ASP A 209 5.54 -27.18 10.56
C ASP A 209 6.43 -26.71 11.72
N GLY A 210 7.45 -25.89 11.44
CA GLY A 210 8.41 -25.39 12.42
C GLY A 210 7.90 -24.20 13.23
N GLN A 211 8.51 -24.00 14.39
CA GLN A 211 8.40 -22.74 15.14
C GLN A 211 9.42 -21.74 14.60
N GLN A 212 8.98 -20.52 14.36
CA GLN A 212 9.84 -19.43 13.87
C GLN A 212 9.61 -18.18 14.72
N THR A 213 10.69 -17.48 15.05
CA THR A 213 10.64 -16.23 15.82
C THR A 213 11.59 -15.22 15.20
N PHE A 214 11.16 -13.96 15.10
CA PHE A 214 12.00 -12.87 14.62
C PHE A 214 11.53 -11.54 15.20
N VAL A 215 12.46 -10.59 15.35
CA VAL A 215 12.18 -9.28 15.94
C VAL A 215 11.91 -8.23 14.87
N ILE A 216 11.11 -7.24 15.20
CA ILE A 216 10.96 -6.02 14.41
C ILE A 216 12.29 -5.27 14.47
N THR A 217 12.92 -5.08 13.32
CA THR A 217 14.17 -4.32 13.20
C THR A 217 13.89 -3.00 12.52
N GLU A 218 14.38 -1.91 13.11
CA GLU A 218 14.34 -0.60 12.47
C GLU A 218 15.08 -0.64 11.13
N PRO A 219 14.43 -0.25 10.02
CA PRO A 219 15.10 -0.22 8.74
C PRO A 219 16.16 0.88 8.65
N ASN A 220 17.15 0.69 7.78
CA ASN A 220 18.18 1.69 7.51
C ASN A 220 18.25 1.99 6.02
N TRP A 221 17.38 2.90 5.58
CA TRP A 221 17.29 3.31 4.18
C TRP A 221 18.46 4.21 3.80
N LYS A 222 19.15 3.85 2.72
CA LYS A 222 20.19 4.66 2.11
C LYS A 222 19.75 5.09 0.72
N THR A 223 18.84 6.06 0.69
CA THR A 223 18.33 6.63 -0.56
C THR A 223 19.49 7.13 -1.43
N PRO A 224 19.56 6.70 -2.71
CA PRO A 224 20.63 7.11 -3.60
C PRO A 224 20.54 8.61 -3.92
N ALA A 225 21.68 9.22 -4.26
CA ALA A 225 21.76 10.67 -4.50
C ALA A 225 21.04 11.11 -5.78
N ASP A 226 20.86 10.18 -6.73
CA ASP A 226 20.18 10.34 -8.02
C ASP A 226 18.80 9.65 -8.03
N TYR A 227 18.19 9.51 -6.85
CA TYR A 227 16.87 8.93 -6.67
C TYR A 227 15.80 9.66 -7.50
N GLY A 228 15.05 8.91 -8.30
CA GLY A 228 14.03 9.45 -9.22
C GLY A 228 14.57 10.11 -10.48
N GLU A 229 15.89 10.17 -10.68
CA GLU A 229 16.45 10.78 -11.88
C GLU A 229 16.10 9.98 -13.15
N PRO A 230 15.91 10.66 -14.30
CA PRO A 230 15.56 10.04 -15.58
C PRO A 230 16.46 8.89 -16.05
N ILE A 231 17.75 8.95 -15.76
CA ILE A 231 18.72 7.94 -16.16
C ILE A 231 18.69 6.82 -15.12
N VAL A 232 17.94 5.76 -15.42
CA VAL A 232 17.74 4.66 -14.48
C VAL A 232 18.90 3.68 -14.54
N TRP A 233 19.42 3.30 -13.37
CA TRP A 233 20.34 2.17 -13.21
C TRP A 233 19.68 1.06 -12.39
N ILE A 234 20.01 -0.19 -12.72
CA ILE A 234 19.50 -1.39 -12.04
C ILE A 234 20.66 -2.35 -11.81
N GLU A 235 20.96 -2.62 -10.55
CA GLU A 235 21.87 -3.68 -10.12
C GLU A 235 21.07 -4.87 -9.59
N THR A 236 21.27 -6.03 -10.18
CA THR A 236 20.49 -7.23 -9.83
C THR A 236 21.37 -8.37 -9.35
N LYS A 237 20.89 -9.08 -8.33
CA LYS A 237 21.43 -10.35 -7.85
C LYS A 237 20.33 -11.40 -7.85
N LEU A 238 20.64 -12.58 -8.38
CA LEU A 238 19.74 -13.73 -8.37
C LEU A 238 20.19 -14.75 -7.34
N GLU A 239 19.25 -15.30 -6.58
CA GLU A 239 19.48 -16.37 -5.62
C GLU A 239 18.39 -17.44 -5.76
N LYS A 240 18.71 -18.71 -5.47
CA LYS A 240 17.70 -19.77 -5.37
C LYS A 240 17.30 -19.93 -3.91
N GLN A 241 16.00 -19.94 -3.64
CA GLN A 241 15.44 -20.17 -2.30
C GLN A 241 14.19 -21.05 -2.43
N GLY A 242 14.29 -22.31 -2.01
CA GLY A 242 13.22 -23.28 -2.15
C GLY A 242 12.81 -23.45 -3.62
N ASP A 243 11.52 -23.20 -3.88
CA ASP A 243 10.92 -23.25 -5.22
C ASP A 243 10.94 -21.92 -5.95
N TYR A 244 11.64 -20.90 -5.44
CA TYR A 244 11.72 -19.58 -6.03
C TYR A 244 13.14 -19.23 -6.51
N VAL A 245 13.18 -18.47 -7.61
CA VAL A 245 14.29 -17.60 -7.99
C VAL A 245 14.02 -16.23 -7.39
N VAL A 246 14.84 -15.83 -6.43
CA VAL A 246 14.74 -14.54 -5.75
C VAL A 246 15.54 -13.51 -6.53
N VAL A 247 14.87 -12.49 -7.02
CA VAL A 247 15.43 -11.35 -7.74
C VAL A 247 15.60 -10.19 -6.76
N LYS A 248 16.84 -9.88 -6.39
CA LYS A 248 17.18 -8.76 -5.51
C LYS A 248 17.71 -7.61 -6.37
N ILE A 249 17.04 -6.47 -6.32
CA ILE A 249 17.32 -5.29 -7.13
C ILE A 249 17.77 -4.16 -6.20
N ASN A 250 18.78 -3.41 -6.62
CA ASN A 250 19.04 -2.05 -6.16
C ASN A 250 18.96 -1.10 -7.37
N SER A 251 18.38 0.07 -7.19
CA SER A 251 18.16 1.03 -8.27
C SER A 251 18.08 2.46 -7.74
N ASN A 252 18.00 3.44 -8.64
CA ASN A 252 17.53 4.80 -8.30
C ASN A 252 16.04 5.00 -8.56
N ILE A 253 15.26 3.92 -8.68
CA ILE A 253 13.83 4.00 -8.91
C ILE A 253 13.13 4.54 -7.65
N VAL A 254 12.12 5.41 -7.83
CA VAL A 254 11.35 5.93 -6.69
C VAL A 254 10.60 4.82 -5.95
N GLU A 255 10.51 4.95 -4.63
CA GLU A 255 9.68 4.15 -3.73
C GLU A 255 8.27 3.98 -4.28
N ASP A 256 7.63 2.86 -3.94
CA ASP A 256 6.26 2.53 -4.35
C ASP A 256 6.09 2.43 -5.88
N THR A 257 7.20 2.38 -6.64
CA THR A 257 7.18 1.97 -8.04
C THR A 257 7.00 0.46 -8.14
N PHE A 258 6.02 0.04 -8.92
CA PHE A 258 5.70 -1.35 -9.20
C PHE A 258 6.70 -1.96 -10.20
N ILE A 259 7.38 -3.03 -9.78
CA ILE A 259 8.36 -3.77 -10.57
C ILE A 259 7.85 -5.20 -10.77
N ARG A 260 7.92 -5.69 -12.00
CA ARG A 260 7.63 -7.09 -12.35
C ARG A 260 8.89 -7.83 -12.76
N ALA A 261 8.96 -9.10 -12.43
CA ALA A 261 9.92 -10.03 -12.99
C ALA A 261 9.20 -11.26 -13.54
N ARG A 262 9.60 -11.74 -14.72
CA ARG A 262 9.04 -12.96 -15.32
C ARG A 262 10.12 -13.82 -15.96
N ALA A 263 9.94 -15.14 -15.92
CA ALA A 263 10.80 -16.05 -16.66
C ALA A 263 10.39 -16.07 -18.14
N ASP A 264 11.36 -15.77 -19.02
CA ASP A 264 11.27 -15.94 -20.47
C ASP A 264 12.01 -17.22 -20.85
N ILE A 265 11.25 -18.25 -21.22
CA ILE A 265 11.76 -19.60 -21.49
C ILE A 265 11.60 -19.88 -22.98
N PRO A 266 12.70 -20.05 -23.73
CA PRO A 266 12.65 -20.25 -25.17
C PRO A 266 11.72 -21.40 -25.58
N ASN A 267 10.81 -21.12 -26.52
CA ASN A 267 9.83 -22.07 -27.07
C ASN A 267 8.68 -22.46 -26.13
N TYR A 268 8.52 -21.81 -24.99
CA TYR A 268 7.40 -22.01 -24.07
C TYR A 268 6.61 -20.73 -23.87
N ILE A 269 5.32 -20.86 -23.54
CA ILE A 269 4.50 -19.76 -23.07
C ILE A 269 4.53 -19.79 -21.54
N THR A 270 5.07 -18.75 -20.91
CA THR A 270 5.39 -18.70 -19.48
C THR A 270 4.52 -17.67 -18.76
N SER A 271 3.21 -17.93 -18.70
CA SER A 271 2.28 -17.04 -18.00
C SER A 271 2.23 -17.25 -16.49
N GLY A 272 2.93 -18.25 -15.95
CA GLY A 272 2.89 -18.61 -14.53
C GLY A 272 4.17 -18.34 -13.75
N PHE A 273 5.30 -18.10 -14.42
CA PHE A 273 6.59 -17.89 -13.75
C PHE A 273 6.87 -16.39 -13.69
N GLN A 274 6.19 -15.70 -12.79
CA GLN A 274 6.32 -14.26 -12.63
C GLN A 274 6.07 -13.87 -11.18
N GLY A 275 6.62 -12.73 -10.79
CA GLY A 275 6.35 -12.09 -9.52
C GLY A 275 6.40 -10.58 -9.66
N SER A 276 5.98 -9.89 -8.61
CA SER A 276 6.01 -8.44 -8.57
C SER A 276 6.20 -7.92 -7.15
N SER A 277 6.81 -6.74 -7.03
CA SER A 277 6.93 -6.04 -5.75
C SER A 277 7.00 -4.55 -5.99
N TYR A 278 6.91 -3.79 -4.91
CA TYR A 278 7.13 -2.36 -4.89
C TYR A 278 8.55 -2.02 -4.43
N THR A 279 9.05 -0.89 -4.91
CA THR A 279 10.38 -0.37 -4.58
C THR A 279 10.39 0.24 -3.17
N ASN A 280 11.44 0.00 -2.39
CA ASN A 280 11.66 0.59 -1.06
C ASN A 280 12.25 2.02 -1.16
N PRO A 281 12.28 2.81 -0.06
CA PRO A 281 12.86 4.17 -0.04
C PRO A 281 14.33 4.27 -0.46
N ASP A 282 15.08 3.17 -0.42
CA ASP A 282 16.48 3.11 -0.86
C ASP A 282 16.64 2.60 -2.30
N GLY A 283 15.54 2.42 -3.03
CA GLY A 283 15.54 1.87 -4.37
C GLY A 283 15.72 0.36 -4.44
N SER A 284 15.73 -0.33 -3.29
CA SER A 284 15.80 -1.80 -3.23
C SER A 284 14.46 -2.46 -3.54
N THR A 285 14.47 -3.65 -4.11
CA THR A 285 13.28 -4.47 -4.36
C THR A 285 13.64 -5.95 -4.26
N ILE A 286 12.73 -6.77 -3.73
CA ILE A 286 12.87 -8.23 -3.71
C ILE A 286 11.63 -8.81 -4.40
N ILE A 287 11.85 -9.62 -5.44
CA ILE A 287 10.77 -10.29 -6.18
C ILE A 287 11.04 -11.79 -6.12
N TYR A 288 10.01 -12.56 -5.80
CA TYR A 288 10.05 -14.02 -5.84
C TYR A 288 9.43 -14.46 -7.18
N VAL A 289 10.15 -15.27 -7.95
CA VAL A 289 9.65 -15.83 -9.20
C VAL A 289 9.72 -17.33 -9.09
N ASP A 290 8.60 -18.02 -9.31
CA ASP A 290 8.58 -19.48 -9.34
C ASP A 290 9.70 -20.04 -10.22
N ASP A 291 10.53 -20.92 -9.65
CA ASP A 291 11.55 -21.67 -10.38
C ASP A 291 10.82 -22.57 -11.38
N PRO A 292 11.07 -22.44 -12.70
CA PRO A 292 10.32 -23.16 -13.74
C PRO A 292 10.67 -24.65 -13.84
N LYS A 293 10.70 -25.35 -12.70
CA LYS A 293 10.79 -26.80 -12.54
C LYS A 293 9.45 -27.46 -12.86
N ASP A 294 8.94 -27.22 -14.07
CA ASP A 294 7.69 -27.80 -14.54
C ASP A 294 7.96 -29.00 -15.46
N SER A 295 7.31 -30.13 -15.19
CA SER A 295 7.42 -31.35 -16.00
C SER A 295 7.08 -31.19 -17.49
N ARG A 296 6.33 -30.14 -17.85
CA ARG A 296 5.99 -29.77 -19.23
C ARG A 296 7.17 -29.12 -19.95
N ILE A 297 8.10 -28.51 -19.22
CA ILE A 297 9.31 -27.87 -19.74
C ILE A 297 10.42 -28.92 -19.83
N LYS A 298 10.70 -29.33 -21.06
CA LYS A 298 11.73 -30.33 -21.36
C LYS A 298 13.07 -29.65 -21.62
N ASN A 299 14.13 -30.19 -21.01
CA ASN A 299 15.51 -29.76 -21.22
C ASN A 299 15.73 -28.27 -20.94
N LEU A 300 15.18 -27.76 -19.83
CA LEU A 300 15.46 -26.40 -19.38
C LEU A 300 16.95 -26.33 -19.00
N THR A 301 17.78 -25.78 -19.88
CA THR A 301 19.18 -25.51 -19.61
C THR A 301 19.37 -24.08 -19.18
N ASP A 302 18.87 -23.13 -19.98
CA ASP A 302 18.98 -21.71 -19.71
C ASP A 302 17.62 -21.04 -19.98
N TYR A 303 17.33 -19.99 -19.21
CA TYR A 303 16.21 -19.09 -19.41
C TYR A 303 16.59 -17.69 -18.97
N GLU A 304 15.78 -16.70 -19.30
CA GLU A 304 15.99 -15.32 -18.85
C GLU A 304 14.99 -14.96 -17.77
N ILE A 305 15.40 -14.18 -16.78
CA ILE A 305 14.50 -13.36 -15.99
C ILE A 305 14.45 -11.99 -16.65
N VAL A 306 13.26 -11.57 -17.04
CA VAL A 306 12.98 -10.25 -17.60
C VAL A 306 12.36 -9.40 -16.49
N ILE A 307 13.08 -8.36 -16.09
CA ILE A 307 12.66 -7.36 -15.11
C ILE A 307 12.11 -6.17 -15.87
N THR A 308 10.91 -5.71 -15.51
CA THR A 308 10.23 -4.61 -16.17
C THR A 308 9.67 -3.62 -15.15
N MET A 309 9.88 -2.34 -15.42
CA MET A 309 9.17 -1.24 -14.77
C MET A 309 8.51 -0.39 -15.85
N ASP A 310 7.20 -0.24 -15.76
CA ASP A 310 6.39 0.55 -16.68
C ASP A 310 5.70 1.66 -15.90
N PRO A 311 6.07 2.95 -16.08
CA PRO A 311 5.44 4.06 -15.38
C PRO A 311 3.93 4.17 -15.61
N SER A 312 3.41 3.64 -16.73
CA SER A 312 1.99 3.67 -17.07
C SER A 312 1.16 2.55 -16.41
N ASP A 313 1.81 1.65 -15.66
CA ASP A 313 1.11 0.58 -14.96
C ASP A 313 0.15 1.15 -13.90
N ASN A 314 -1.10 0.67 -13.90
CA ASN A 314 -2.16 1.14 -12.97
C ASN A 314 -1.84 0.88 -11.50
N ASN A 315 -0.83 0.06 -11.18
CA ASN A 315 -0.38 -0.14 -9.81
C ASN A 315 0.58 0.95 -9.31
N ASN A 316 1.05 1.86 -10.18
CA ASN A 316 1.89 2.97 -9.79
C ASN A 316 1.09 4.17 -9.30
N GLY A 317 1.68 4.91 -8.37
CA GLY A 317 1.15 6.19 -7.91
C GLY A 317 1.49 7.38 -8.80
N PRO A 318 0.82 8.53 -8.57
CA PRO A 318 1.10 9.79 -9.25
C PRO A 318 2.58 10.20 -9.18
N HIS A 319 3.26 9.94 -8.06
CA HIS A 319 4.67 10.28 -7.89
C HIS A 319 5.60 9.55 -8.87
N VAL A 320 5.26 8.33 -9.31
CA VAL A 320 5.99 7.59 -10.35
C VAL A 320 5.81 8.30 -11.70
N THR A 321 4.59 8.71 -12.01
CA THR A 321 4.29 9.45 -13.25
C THR A 321 4.91 10.85 -13.26
N GLU A 322 5.05 11.49 -12.09
CA GLU A 322 5.76 12.76 -11.94
C GLU A 322 7.26 12.59 -12.26
N ALA A 323 7.89 11.54 -11.73
CA ALA A 323 9.29 11.25 -11.99
C ALA A 323 9.54 10.88 -13.47
N TYR A 324 8.76 9.93 -14.01
CA TYR A 324 9.09 9.25 -15.26
C TYR A 324 8.18 9.62 -16.44
N GLY A 325 7.09 10.33 -16.18
CA GLY A 325 6.06 10.69 -17.17
C GLY A 325 5.00 9.60 -17.34
N GLU A 326 3.77 10.00 -17.69
CA GLU A 326 2.62 9.10 -17.87
C GLU A 326 2.89 7.88 -18.76
N ASN A 327 3.72 8.04 -19.81
CA ASN A 327 4.09 6.95 -20.73
C ASN A 327 5.61 6.68 -20.70
N GLY A 328 6.28 7.05 -19.60
CA GLY A 328 7.73 6.89 -19.43
C GLY A 328 8.58 7.80 -20.31
N GLN A 329 8.02 8.86 -20.90
CA GLN A 329 8.75 9.73 -21.83
C GLN A 329 10.04 10.33 -21.22
N ASN A 330 10.09 10.50 -19.90
CA ASN A 330 11.27 11.01 -19.22
C ASN A 330 12.35 9.94 -19.03
N LEU A 331 12.02 8.64 -19.06
CA LEU A 331 13.02 7.58 -18.86
C LEU A 331 14.15 7.66 -19.90
N ALA A 332 15.36 7.46 -19.41
CA ALA A 332 16.60 7.47 -20.16
C ALA A 332 17.57 6.42 -19.57
N GLY A 333 18.69 6.20 -20.27
CA GLY A 333 19.71 5.23 -19.88
C GLY A 333 19.67 3.96 -20.70
N GLU A 334 20.50 2.98 -20.32
CA GLU A 334 20.71 1.76 -21.10
C GLU A 334 19.53 0.78 -21.03
N PHE A 335 18.77 0.82 -19.94
CA PHE A 335 17.62 -0.07 -19.71
C PHE A 335 16.31 0.49 -20.27
N ALA A 336 16.31 1.73 -20.76
CA ALA A 336 15.11 2.37 -21.29
C ALA A 336 14.78 1.85 -22.69
N ASN A 337 13.63 1.20 -22.83
CA ASN A 337 13.15 0.57 -24.05
C ASN A 337 11.78 1.13 -24.46
N VAL A 338 11.54 1.20 -25.77
CA VAL A 338 10.26 1.69 -26.32
C VAL A 338 9.37 0.49 -26.67
N GLU A 339 8.19 0.44 -26.07
CA GLU A 339 7.18 -0.60 -26.28
C GLU A 339 5.89 0.03 -26.82
N GLY A 340 5.73 0.05 -28.14
CA GLY A 340 4.58 0.71 -28.76
C GLY A 340 4.62 2.23 -28.53
N GLU A 341 3.67 2.74 -27.75
CA GLU A 341 3.55 4.17 -27.40
C GLU A 341 4.16 4.50 -26.03
N THR A 342 4.56 3.49 -25.24
CA THR A 342 5.16 3.69 -23.92
C THR A 342 6.67 3.47 -23.98
N LYS A 343 7.36 4.02 -22.98
CA LYS A 343 8.75 3.73 -22.69
C LYS A 343 8.82 3.08 -21.31
N VAL A 344 9.54 1.98 -21.22
CA VAL A 344 9.67 1.16 -20.02
C VAL A 344 11.14 0.98 -19.68
N ILE A 345 11.43 0.54 -18.47
CA ILE A 345 12.73 -0.01 -18.12
C ILE A 345 12.66 -1.53 -18.26
N GLU A 346 13.54 -2.14 -19.05
CA GLU A 346 13.68 -3.60 -19.18
C GLU A 346 15.14 -4.03 -18.95
N GLN A 347 15.34 -5.00 -18.06
CA GLN A 347 16.61 -5.69 -17.88
C GLN A 347 16.41 -7.20 -18.04
N ARG A 348 17.29 -7.85 -18.81
CA ARG A 348 17.28 -9.30 -19.03
C ARG A 348 18.50 -9.93 -18.37
N ILE A 349 18.27 -11.00 -17.61
CA ILE A 349 19.33 -11.71 -16.89
C ILE A 349 19.23 -13.19 -17.19
N THR A 350 20.29 -13.76 -17.76
CA THR A 350 20.35 -15.20 -18.02
C THR A 350 20.52 -15.97 -16.72
N VAL A 351 19.61 -16.90 -16.47
CA VAL A 351 19.75 -17.94 -15.45
C VAL A 351 20.27 -19.19 -16.15
N THR A 352 21.47 -19.61 -15.75
CA THR A 352 22.01 -20.90 -16.14
C THR A 352 21.48 -21.95 -15.18
N GLY A 353 20.83 -22.97 -15.71
CA GLY A 353 20.36 -24.12 -14.95
C GLY A 353 21.56 -24.81 -14.31
N GLY A 354 21.71 -24.62 -13.00
CA GLY A 354 22.68 -25.40 -12.23
C GLY A 354 22.31 -26.88 -12.29
N GLU A 355 23.28 -27.74 -12.60
CA GLU A 355 23.18 -29.19 -12.47
C GLU A 355 22.81 -29.63 -11.05
#